data_AF-A0A3M7SM01-F1
#
_entry.id   AF-A0A3M7SM01-F1
#
_cell.length_a   1.000
_cell.length_b   1.000
_cell.length_c   1.000
_cell.angle_alpha   90.00
_cell.angle_beta   90.00
_cell.angle_gamma   90.00
#
_symmetry.space_group_name_H-M   'P 1'
#
loop_
_entity.id
_entity.type
_entity.pdbx_description
1 polymer ?
#
loop_
_entity_poly.entity_id
_entity_poly.type
_entity_poly.pdbx_seq_one_letter_code
_entity_poly.pdbx_strand_id
1 'polypeptide(L)'
;MCGESGLVTCLEHIFTFGFKSYKLFKKLYVWDFLEKAAYEIETLLNYPNIKSLGAKTSRNFYHEKFIAAIKAINSTSTNYGKDGKFQILICLACRDSFLTEWFMILSRTNTATQMYDEFSFVRNHDLNKFCYKILSITDQFNFKLENSLTMGIVY
;
A
#
# COMPACT_ATOMS: atom_id res chain seq x y z
N MET A 1 3.77 -7.20 15.73
CA MET A 1 3.42 -6.53 14.46
C MET A 1 2.50 -5.32 14.66
N CYS A 2 1.37 -5.49 15.34
CA CYS A 2 0.35 -4.45 15.52
C CYS A 2 0.35 -3.76 16.90
N GLY A 3 1.37 -3.97 17.74
CA GLY A 3 1.50 -3.31 19.05
C GLY A 3 2.06 -1.88 18.94
N GLU A 4 2.09 -1.14 20.05
CA GLU A 4 2.74 0.18 20.13
C GLU A 4 4.22 0.08 19.68
N SER A 5 4.62 0.97 18.76
CA SER A 5 5.92 0.94 18.07
C SER A 5 6.19 -0.31 17.22
N GLY A 6 5.16 -1.09 16.89
CA GLY A 6 5.25 -2.20 15.96
C GLY A 6 5.37 -1.76 14.49
N LEU A 7 5.65 -2.73 13.62
CA LEU A 7 5.78 -2.53 12.17
C LEU A 7 4.63 -1.71 11.56
N VAL A 8 3.39 -2.00 11.96
CA VAL A 8 2.21 -1.30 11.45
C VAL A 8 2.25 0.19 11.78
N THR A 9 2.55 0.54 13.02
CA THR A 9 2.70 1.94 13.47
C THR A 9 3.86 2.64 12.77
N CYS A 10 5.00 1.95 12.59
CA CYS A 10 6.13 2.51 11.84
C CYS A 10 5.77 2.80 10.38
N LEU A 11 5.05 1.89 9.72
CA LEU A 11 4.59 2.10 8.34
C LEU A 11 3.54 3.21 8.26
N GLU A 12 2.67 3.33 9.24
CA GLU A 12 1.73 4.45 9.33
C GLU A 12 2.46 5.80 9.37
N HIS A 13 3.52 5.93 10.19
CA HIS A 13 4.35 7.13 10.22
C HIS A 13 5.06 7.39 8.88
N ILE A 14 5.62 6.35 8.25
CA ILE A 14 6.27 6.45 6.94
C ILE A 14 5.28 6.97 5.88
N PHE A 15 4.07 6.42 5.84
CA PHE A 15 3.03 6.79 4.88
C PHE A 15 2.28 8.08 5.23
N THR A 16 2.38 8.61 6.44
CA THR A 16 1.76 9.91 6.77
C THR A 16 2.74 11.08 6.60
N PHE A 17 4.05 10.79 6.66
CA PHE A 17 5.09 11.80 6.52
C PHE A 17 5.07 12.45 5.13
N GLY A 18 5.02 13.79 5.12
CA GLY A 18 5.03 14.60 3.91
C GLY A 18 3.70 14.65 3.16
N PHE A 19 2.57 14.32 3.79
CA PHE A 19 1.26 14.57 3.20
C PHE A 19 1.04 16.07 2.91
N LYS A 20 0.68 16.38 1.68
CA LYS A 20 0.30 17.74 1.28
C LYS A 20 -1.10 18.05 1.81
N SER A 21 -1.19 18.94 2.79
CA SER A 21 -2.47 19.45 3.27
C SER A 21 -3.03 20.48 2.28
N TYR A 22 -3.88 20.03 1.36
CA TYR A 22 -4.53 20.91 0.36
C TYR A 22 -5.74 21.69 0.91
N LYS A 23 -6.25 21.32 2.08
CA LYS A 23 -7.46 21.91 2.66
C LYS A 23 -7.25 22.02 4.17
N LEU A 24 -7.35 23.23 4.71
CA LEU A 24 -7.02 23.60 6.09
C LEU A 24 -7.73 22.77 7.20
N PHE A 25 -8.71 21.93 6.86
CA PHE A 25 -9.54 21.22 7.84
C PHE A 25 -9.87 19.76 7.46
N LYS A 26 -9.28 19.19 6.40
CA LYS A 26 -9.54 17.78 6.04
C LYS A 26 -8.44 16.89 6.59
N LYS A 27 -8.81 16.01 7.53
CA LYS A 27 -7.91 14.92 7.97
C LYS A 27 -7.59 14.02 6.77
N LEU A 28 -6.30 13.88 6.48
CA LEU A 28 -5.78 13.01 5.43
C LEU A 28 -5.50 11.63 6.03
N TYR A 29 -5.94 10.59 5.34
CA TYR A 29 -5.70 9.21 5.75
C TYR A 29 -4.86 8.51 4.69
N VAL A 30 -3.98 7.60 5.14
CA VAL A 30 -3.22 6.73 4.23
C VAL A 30 -4.16 5.91 3.34
N TRP A 31 -5.31 5.49 3.89
CA TRP A 31 -6.31 4.77 3.10
C TRP A 31 -6.84 5.56 1.90
N ASP A 32 -7.02 6.89 2.01
CA ASP A 32 -7.46 7.72 0.89
C ASP A 32 -6.43 7.74 -0.25
N PHE A 33 -5.14 7.70 0.10
CA PHE A 33 -4.05 7.58 -0.86
C PHE A 33 -4.08 6.21 -1.55
N LEU A 34 -4.20 5.13 -0.76
CA LEU A 34 -4.20 3.76 -1.26
C LEU A 34 -5.36 3.48 -2.22
N GLU A 35 -6.56 3.96 -1.91
CA GLU A 35 -7.74 3.80 -2.78
C GLU A 35 -7.55 4.52 -4.13
N LYS A 36 -7.04 5.76 -4.10
CA LYS A 36 -6.77 6.52 -5.33
C LYS A 36 -5.65 5.89 -6.16
N ALA A 37 -4.59 5.43 -5.50
CA ALA A 37 -3.50 4.74 -6.16
C ALA A 37 -3.99 3.43 -6.80
N ALA A 38 -4.82 2.65 -6.12
CA ALA A 38 -5.41 1.43 -6.67
C ALA A 38 -6.27 1.72 -7.92
N TYR A 39 -7.10 2.76 -7.86
CA TYR A 39 -7.90 3.21 -9.00
C TYR A 39 -7.04 3.63 -10.21
N GLU A 40 -5.96 4.39 -9.97
CA GLU A 40 -5.00 4.78 -11.00
C GLU A 40 -4.36 3.56 -11.65
N ILE A 41 -3.84 2.63 -10.85
CA ILE A 41 -3.17 1.41 -11.33
C ILE A 41 -4.17 0.55 -12.13
N GLU A 42 -5.39 0.36 -11.62
CA GLU A 42 -6.43 -0.40 -12.31
C GLU A 42 -6.79 0.22 -13.67
N THR A 43 -6.89 1.55 -13.73
CA THR A 43 -7.17 2.27 -14.97
C THR A 43 -6.05 2.05 -15.99
N LEU A 44 -4.79 2.14 -15.57
CA LEU A 44 -3.63 1.91 -16.42
C LEU A 44 -3.58 0.46 -16.94
N LEU A 45 -3.83 -0.54 -16.09
CA LEU A 45 -3.86 -1.95 -16.51
C LEU A 45 -4.99 -2.25 -17.50
N ASN A 46 -6.11 -1.54 -17.41
CA ASN A 46 -7.25 -1.72 -18.31
C ASN A 46 -7.11 -0.99 -19.65
N TYR A 47 -6.12 -0.11 -19.81
CA TYR A 47 -5.90 0.58 -21.08
C TYR A 47 -5.47 -0.40 -22.19
N PRO A 48 -6.12 -0.38 -23.36
CA PRO A 48 -5.96 -1.39 -24.41
C PRO A 48 -4.53 -1.51 -24.99
N ASN A 49 -3.70 -0.47 -24.84
CA ASN A 49 -2.31 -0.47 -25.33
C ASN A 49 -1.31 -1.19 -24.40
N ILE A 50 -1.66 -1.50 -23.15
CA ILE A 50 -0.79 -2.27 -22.24
C ILE A 50 -1.10 -3.78 -22.33
N LYS A 51 -2.33 -4.14 -22.69
CA LYS A 51 -2.75 -5.54 -22.91
C LYS A 51 -2.15 -6.16 -24.18
N SER A 52 -1.69 -5.36 -25.14
CA SER A 52 -1.11 -5.83 -26.41
C SER A 52 0.39 -6.15 -26.34
N LEU A 53 1.11 -5.68 -25.31
CA LEU A 53 2.46 -6.16 -25.01
C LEU A 53 2.33 -7.39 -24.09
N GLY A 54 2.08 -8.55 -24.71
CA GLY A 54 1.74 -9.84 -24.09
C GLY A 54 2.75 -10.47 -23.11
N ALA A 55 3.49 -9.68 -22.34
CA ALA A 55 4.17 -10.16 -21.15
C ALA A 55 3.30 -9.85 -19.94
N LYS A 56 2.62 -10.87 -19.40
CA LYS A 56 2.22 -10.91 -17.98
C LYS A 56 3.49 -10.87 -17.14
N THR A 57 4.12 -9.70 -17.06
CA THR A 57 5.33 -9.51 -16.26
C THR A 57 4.96 -9.70 -14.79
N SER A 58 5.89 -10.18 -13.96
CA SER A 58 5.70 -10.31 -12.51
C SER A 58 5.21 -9.01 -11.86
N ARG A 59 5.47 -7.86 -12.48
CA ARG A 59 4.98 -6.56 -12.04
C ARG A 59 3.45 -6.43 -12.12
N ASN A 60 2.81 -6.98 -13.15
CA ASN A 60 1.35 -6.98 -13.27
C ASN A 60 0.70 -7.82 -12.17
N PHE A 61 1.34 -8.91 -11.75
CA PHE A 61 0.85 -9.75 -10.65
C PHE A 61 0.72 -8.95 -9.35
N TYR A 62 1.76 -8.20 -8.95
CA TYR A 62 1.70 -7.39 -7.72
C TYR A 62 0.69 -6.24 -7.82
N HIS A 63 0.53 -5.64 -9.01
CA HIS A 63 -0.51 -4.63 -9.25
C HIS A 63 -1.92 -5.22 -9.06
N GLU A 64 -2.21 -6.35 -9.72
CA GLU A 64 -3.51 -7.03 -9.62
C GLU A 64 -3.80 -7.46 -8.18
N LYS A 65 -2.80 -8.00 -7.47
CA LYS A 65 -2.91 -8.37 -6.06
C LYS A 65 -3.18 -7.17 -5.15
N PHE A 66 -2.51 -6.04 -5.37
CA PHE A 66 -2.79 -4.82 -4.63
C PHE A 66 -4.24 -4.34 -4.83
N ILE A 67 -4.70 -4.28 -6.08
CA ILE A 67 -6.08 -3.88 -6.41
C ILE A 67 -7.09 -4.82 -5.76
N ALA A 68 -6.87 -6.14 -5.85
CA ALA A 68 -7.73 -7.15 -5.26
C ALA A 68 -7.81 -7.01 -3.73
N ALA A 69 -6.68 -6.77 -3.06
CA ALA A 69 -6.63 -6.53 -1.62
C ALA A 69 -7.44 -5.30 -1.20
N ILE A 70 -7.28 -4.17 -1.90
CA ILE A 70 -8.04 -2.93 -1.62
C ILE A 70 -9.54 -3.18 -1.75
N LYS A 71 -9.97 -3.87 -2.82
CA LYS A 71 -11.39 -4.22 -3.03
C LYS A 71 -11.92 -5.14 -1.93
N ALA A 72 -11.16 -6.18 -1.57
CA ALA A 72 -11.55 -7.13 -0.54
C ALA A 72 -11.66 -6.48 0.85
N ILE A 73 -10.71 -5.62 1.22
CA ILE A 73 -10.79 -4.88 2.50
C ILE A 73 -11.99 -3.94 2.50
N ASN A 74 -12.26 -3.25 1.39
CA ASN A 74 -13.40 -2.35 1.32
C ASN A 74 -14.76 -3.06 1.39
N SER A 75 -14.86 -4.29 0.90
CA SER A 75 -16.09 -5.08 1.00
C SER A 75 -16.25 -5.79 2.35
N THR A 76 -15.17 -6.29 2.95
CA THR A 76 -15.22 -7.08 4.19
C THR A 76 -15.12 -6.23 5.46
N SER A 77 -14.45 -5.09 5.42
CA SER A 77 -14.11 -4.27 6.60
C SER A 77 -14.93 -2.97 6.67
N THR A 78 -16.22 -3.03 6.32
CA THR A 78 -17.13 -1.86 6.26
C THR A 78 -17.28 -1.14 7.60
N ASN A 79 -17.20 -1.88 8.71
CA ASN A 79 -17.29 -1.34 10.07
C ASN A 79 -15.95 -0.77 10.60
N TYR A 80 -14.84 -0.98 9.89
CA TYR A 80 -13.54 -0.49 10.30
C TYR A 80 -13.28 0.91 9.72
N GLY A 81 -12.77 1.80 10.57
CA GLY A 81 -12.24 3.09 10.15
C GLY A 81 -11.05 2.95 9.20
N LYS A 82 -10.67 4.05 8.54
CA LYS A 82 -9.58 4.08 7.55
C LYS A 82 -8.23 3.60 8.10
N ASP A 83 -7.93 3.94 9.35
CA ASP A 83 -6.71 3.49 10.02
C ASP A 83 -6.75 1.97 10.21
N GLY A 84 -7.87 1.41 10.68
CA GLY A 84 -8.05 -0.05 10.79
C GLY A 84 -7.92 -0.79 9.45
N LYS A 85 -8.47 -0.23 8.37
CA LYS A 85 -8.30 -0.78 7.02
C LYS A 85 -6.83 -0.79 6.57
N PHE A 86 -6.09 0.28 6.87
CA PHE A 86 -4.65 0.33 6.62
C PHE A 86 -3.91 -0.76 7.41
N GLN A 87 -4.22 -0.94 8.69
CA GLN A 87 -3.60 -1.99 9.51
C GLN A 87 -3.84 -3.40 8.93
N ILE A 88 -5.07 -3.69 8.47
CA ILE A 88 -5.41 -4.96 7.81
C ILE A 88 -4.57 -5.14 6.55
N LEU A 89 -4.44 -4.11 5.70
CA LEU A 89 -3.62 -4.19 4.49
C LEU A 89 -2.16 -4.50 4.80
N ILE A 90 -1.56 -3.87 5.81
CA ILE A 90 -0.19 -4.16 6.22
C ILE A 90 -0.07 -5.62 6.69
N CYS A 91 -1.03 -6.12 7.47
CA CYS A 91 -1.07 -7.53 7.86
C CYS A 91 -1.10 -8.47 6.66
N LEU A 92 -1.97 -8.21 5.67
CA LEU A 92 -2.04 -9.01 4.43
C LEU A 92 -0.72 -8.96 3.65
N ALA A 93 -0.13 -7.77 3.51
CA ALA A 93 1.15 -7.61 2.82
C ALA A 93 2.30 -8.35 3.52
N CYS A 94 2.32 -8.38 4.86
CA CYS A 94 3.29 -9.16 5.62
C CYS A 94 3.10 -10.67 5.42
N ARG A 95 1.85 -11.15 5.46
CA ARG A 95 1.52 -12.57 5.26
C ARG A 95 2.01 -13.08 3.91
N ASP A 96 1.83 -12.23 2.88
CA ASP A 96 2.08 -12.61 1.50
C ASP A 96 3.46 -12.15 0.99
N SER A 97 4.30 -11.56 1.87
CA SER A 97 5.62 -10.98 1.55
C SER A 97 5.57 -9.95 0.40
N PHE A 98 4.55 -9.09 0.40
CA PHE A 98 4.29 -8.08 -0.64
C PHE A 98 4.60 -6.65 -0.21
N LEU A 99 5.08 -6.41 1.01
CA LEU A 99 5.27 -5.05 1.51
C LEU A 99 6.25 -4.25 0.63
N THR A 100 7.37 -4.86 0.25
CA THR A 100 8.37 -4.18 -0.57
C THR A 100 7.81 -3.83 -1.94
N GLU A 101 7.18 -4.79 -2.62
CA GLU A 101 6.66 -4.57 -3.97
C GLU A 101 5.52 -3.56 -3.97
N TRP A 102 4.57 -3.64 -3.03
CA TRP A 102 3.48 -2.68 -2.95
C TRP A 102 3.97 -1.27 -2.64
N PHE A 103 4.95 -1.11 -1.74
CA PHE A 103 5.56 0.19 -1.50
C PHE A 103 6.20 0.78 -2.77
N MET A 104 6.91 -0.05 -3.55
CA MET A 104 7.55 0.35 -4.80
C MET A 104 6.56 0.69 -5.93
N ILE A 105 5.40 0.04 -5.96
CA ILE A 105 4.34 0.35 -6.91
C ILE A 105 3.70 1.69 -6.54
N LEU A 106 3.39 1.88 -5.25
CA LEU A 106 2.77 3.09 -4.73
C LEU A 106 3.64 4.33 -4.95
N SER A 107 4.96 4.23 -4.76
CA SER A 107 5.89 5.35 -4.97
C SER A 107 5.97 5.86 -6.41
N ARG A 108 5.57 5.03 -7.39
CA ARG A 108 5.60 5.36 -8.82
C ARG A 108 4.29 5.93 -9.35
N THR A 109 3.25 5.99 -8.52
CA THR A 109 1.94 6.51 -8.95
C THR A 109 1.95 8.04 -9.07
N ASN A 110 1.18 8.57 -10.01
CA ASN A 110 0.92 10.00 -10.08
C ASN A 110 0.18 10.48 -8.82
N THR A 111 -0.68 9.64 -8.25
CA THR A 111 -1.32 9.87 -6.95
C THR A 111 -0.31 10.19 -5.85
N ALA A 112 0.85 9.50 -5.81
CA ALA A 112 1.90 9.83 -4.85
C ALA A 112 2.42 11.26 -5.05
N THR A 113 2.71 11.66 -6.29
CA THR A 113 3.12 13.04 -6.62
C THR A 113 2.08 14.07 -6.23
N GLN A 114 0.80 13.75 -6.40
CA GLN A 114 -0.30 14.61 -6.02
C GLN A 114 -0.49 14.69 -4.51
N MET A 115 -0.29 13.62 -3.74
CA MET A 115 -0.66 13.61 -2.32
C MET A 115 0.50 13.87 -1.37
N TYR A 116 1.74 13.71 -1.83
CA TYR A 116 2.93 13.89 -0.99
C TYR A 116 3.87 14.96 -1.52
N ASP A 117 4.57 15.63 -0.61
CA ASP A 117 5.74 16.46 -0.93
C ASP A 117 6.94 15.60 -1.38
N GLU A 118 7.92 16.27 -1.98
CA GLU A 118 9.10 15.61 -2.55
C GLU A 118 10.09 15.07 -1.50
N PHE A 119 9.93 15.46 -0.24
CA PHE A 119 10.74 15.00 0.88
C PHE A 119 10.14 13.79 1.61
N SER A 120 8.90 13.42 1.30
CA SER A 120 8.22 12.23 1.83
C SER A 120 8.98 10.93 1.55
N PHE A 121 8.79 9.91 2.39
CA PHE A 121 9.36 8.57 2.13
C PHE A 121 8.85 7.93 0.82
N VAL A 122 7.63 8.28 0.43
CA VAL A 122 7.01 7.75 -0.79
C VAL A 122 7.66 8.36 -2.04
N ARG A 123 8.09 9.63 -2.02
CA ARG A 123 8.61 10.34 -3.20
C ARG A 123 10.12 10.56 -3.22
N ASN A 124 10.74 10.76 -2.06
CA ASN A 124 12.17 11.00 -1.98
C ASN A 124 12.94 9.73 -2.32
N HIS A 125 13.82 9.79 -3.33
CA HIS A 125 14.54 8.61 -3.83
C HIS A 125 15.38 7.90 -2.75
N ASP A 126 16.08 8.64 -1.91
CA ASP A 126 17.00 8.07 -0.94
C ASP A 126 16.26 7.44 0.24
N LEU A 127 15.21 8.11 0.72
CA LEU A 127 14.31 7.56 1.73
C LEU A 127 13.54 6.34 1.20
N ASN A 128 13.10 6.38 -0.05
CA ASN A 128 12.44 5.25 -0.69
C ASN A 128 13.37 4.03 -0.78
N LYS A 129 14.63 4.24 -1.19
CA LYS A 129 15.65 3.19 -1.24
C LYS A 129 15.99 2.64 0.15
N PHE A 130 15.98 3.49 1.18
CA PHE A 130 16.12 3.07 2.56
C PHE A 130 14.93 2.18 2.99
N CYS A 131 13.69 2.62 2.76
CA CYS A 131 12.48 1.83 3.03
C CYS A 131 12.50 0.49 2.31
N TYR A 132 12.88 0.47 1.02
CA TYR A 132 13.02 -0.76 0.25
C TYR A 132 13.92 -1.78 0.94
N LYS A 133 15.11 -1.35 1.42
CA LYS A 133 16.03 -2.25 2.13
C LYS A 133 15.41 -2.82 3.39
N ILE A 134 14.77 -1.99 4.21
CA ILE A 134 14.16 -2.43 5.47
C ILE A 134 12.97 -3.37 5.22
N LEU A 135 12.11 -3.03 4.26
CA LEU A 135 10.96 -3.86 3.86
C LEU A 135 11.41 -5.19 3.26
N SER A 136 12.48 -5.21 2.46
CA SER A 136 13.00 -6.44 1.84
C SER A 136 13.52 -7.45 2.87
N ILE A 137 14.02 -6.97 4.00
CA ILE A 137 14.38 -7.81 5.15
C ILE A 137 13.11 -8.32 5.82
N THR A 138 12.09 -7.47 5.91
CA THR A 138 10.79 -7.80 6.52
C THR A 138 10.09 -8.92 5.74
N ASP A 139 10.14 -8.89 4.41
CA ASP A 139 9.51 -9.89 3.53
C ASP A 139 10.16 -11.30 3.64
N GLN A 140 11.36 -11.41 4.21
CA GLN A 140 12.02 -12.70 4.48
C GLN A 140 11.47 -13.41 5.72
N PHE A 141 10.74 -12.70 6.58
CA PHE A 141 10.12 -13.32 7.75
C PHE A 141 8.78 -13.95 7.37
N ASN A 142 8.61 -15.23 7.70
CA ASN A 142 7.33 -15.90 7.57
C ASN A 142 6.40 -15.52 8.74
N PHE A 143 5.63 -14.44 8.56
CA PHE A 143 4.66 -14.00 9.56
C PHE A 143 3.44 -14.93 9.61
N LYS A 144 3.40 -15.82 10.60
CA LYS A 144 2.17 -16.57 10.93
C LYS A 144 1.18 -15.64 11.60
N LEU A 145 0.26 -15.08 10.83
CA LEU A 145 -0.80 -14.19 11.32
C LEU A 145 -2.07 -14.97 11.62
N GLU A 146 -2.72 -14.62 12.74
CA GLU A 146 -4.05 -15.12 13.07
C GLU A 146 -5.10 -14.58 12.08
N ASN A 147 -6.12 -15.40 11.80
CA ASN A 147 -7.21 -15.03 10.89
C ASN A 147 -7.99 -13.79 11.36
N SER A 148 -7.99 -13.52 12.67
CA SER A 148 -8.57 -12.32 13.28
C SER A 148 -7.93 -11.02 12.78
N LEU A 149 -6.62 -11.03 12.50
CA LEU A 149 -5.87 -9.86 12.04
C LEU A 149 -5.98 -9.63 10.53
N THR A 150 -6.23 -10.71 9.77
CA THR A 150 -6.41 -10.67 8.32
C THR A 150 -7.88 -10.66 7.91
N MET A 151 -8.79 -10.75 8.88
CA MET A 151 -10.24 -10.92 8.68
C MET A 151 -10.60 -12.12 7.78
N GLY A 152 -9.71 -13.10 7.65
CA GLY A 152 -9.85 -14.22 6.72
C GLY A 152 -9.80 -13.83 5.23
N ILE A 153 -9.33 -12.63 4.89
CA ILE A 153 -9.31 -12.13 3.52
C ILE A 153 -8.28 -12.89 2.68
N VAL A 154 -8.72 -13.39 1.53
CA VAL A 154 -7.92 -14.00 0.46
C VAL A 154 -8.24 -13.28 -0.84
N TYR A 155 -7.21 -12.92 -1.61
CA TYR A 155 -7.30 -12.06 -2.80
C TYR A 155 -6.23 -12.46 -3.82
#